data_AF-A0A9W6NCK7-F1
#
_entry.id   AF-A0A9W6NCK7-F1
#
_cell.length_a   1.000
_cell.length_b   1.000
_cell.length_c   1.000
_cell.angle_alpha   90.00
_cell.angle_beta   90.00
_cell.angle_gamma   90.00
#
_symmetry.space_group_name_H-M   'P 1'
#
loop_
_entity.id
_entity.type
_entity.pdbx_description
1 polymer ?
#
loop_
_entity_poly.entity_id
_entity_poly.type
_entity_poly.pdbx_seq_one_letter_code
_entity_poly.pdbx_strand_id
1 'polypeptide(L)'
;MRIDTIDERLALFRHMAGHMGLHALDPSAIPPGELRAGAERCLGCRAGAACRDWLTREAENAPPPEFCRNAESFRRWVEAEIDAAAPR
;
A
#
# COMPACT_ATOMS: atom_id res chain seq x y z
N MET A 1 -6.63 1.31 -22.84
CA MET A 1 -6.11 1.78 -21.55
C MET A 1 -7.30 2.13 -20.67
N ARG A 2 -7.58 1.38 -19.59
CA ARG A 2 -8.66 1.73 -18.65
C ARG A 2 -8.18 2.88 -17.77
N ILE A 3 -8.92 3.96 -17.74
CA ILE A 3 -8.73 5.03 -16.76
C ILE A 3 -9.54 4.58 -15.54
N ASP A 4 -8.85 4.18 -14.48
CA ASP A 4 -9.51 3.86 -13.21
C ASP A 4 -10.00 5.17 -12.57
N THR A 5 -11.14 5.14 -11.88
CA THR A 5 -11.63 6.28 -11.12
C THR A 5 -10.74 6.56 -9.91
N ILE A 6 -10.86 7.75 -9.34
CA ILE A 6 -10.16 8.10 -8.10
C ILE A 6 -10.52 7.13 -6.98
N ASP A 7 -11.81 6.79 -6.84
CA ASP A 7 -12.27 5.86 -5.80
C ASP A 7 -11.73 4.45 -6.00
N GLU A 8 -11.72 3.94 -7.23
CA GLU A 8 -11.13 2.63 -7.56
C GLU A 8 -9.64 2.58 -7.19
N ARG A 9 -8.91 3.68 -7.41
CA ARG A 9 -7.49 3.77 -7.08
C ARG A 9 -7.22 3.86 -5.60
N LEU A 10 -8.02 4.63 -4.87
CA LEU A 10 -7.92 4.70 -3.41
C LEU A 10 -8.25 3.36 -2.77
N ALA A 11 -9.26 2.65 -3.28
CA ALA A 11 -9.59 1.30 -2.84
C ALA A 11 -8.44 0.32 -3.12
N LEU A 12 -7.84 0.37 -4.32
CA LEU A 12 -6.68 -0.46 -4.66
C LEU A 12 -5.49 -0.19 -3.75
N PHE A 13 -5.17 1.08 -3.48
CA PHE A 13 -4.09 1.47 -2.57
C PHE A 13 -4.30 0.89 -1.17
N ARG A 14 -5.51 1.02 -0.61
CA ARG A 14 -5.86 0.46 0.71
C ARG A 14 -5.80 -1.06 0.72
N HIS A 15 -6.25 -1.71 -0.35
CA HIS A 15 -6.20 -3.18 -0.46
C HIS A 15 -4.76 -3.67 -0.52
N MET A 16 -3.89 -3.01 -1.29
CA MET A 16 -2.45 -3.32 -1.29
C MET A 16 -1.84 -3.16 0.10
N ALA A 17 -2.13 -2.05 0.80
CA ALA A 17 -1.63 -1.84 2.15
C ALA A 17 -2.08 -2.98 3.08
N GLY A 18 -3.38 -3.27 3.11
CA GLY A 18 -3.94 -4.37 3.90
C GLY A 18 -3.25 -5.69 3.59
N HIS A 19 -3.12 -6.06 2.31
CA HIS A 19 -2.48 -7.32 1.90
C HIS A 19 -1.04 -7.48 2.40
N MET A 20 -0.34 -6.40 2.74
CA MET A 20 1.02 -6.43 3.31
C MET A 20 1.03 -6.55 4.84
N GLY A 21 -0.11 -6.84 5.46
CA GLY A 21 -0.24 -6.88 6.91
C GLY A 21 -0.59 -5.53 7.54
N LEU A 22 -0.71 -4.46 6.73
CA LEU A 22 -1.11 -3.13 7.20
C LEU A 22 -2.64 -3.03 7.39
N HIS A 23 -3.30 -4.15 7.76
CA HIS A 23 -4.75 -4.26 7.93
C HIS A 23 -5.30 -3.35 9.01
N ALA A 24 -4.45 -3.03 9.99
CA ALA A 24 -4.76 -2.23 11.15
C ALA A 24 -3.85 -1.01 11.23
N LEU A 25 -3.53 -0.36 10.08
CA LEU A 25 -2.90 0.96 10.11
C LEU A 25 -3.72 1.83 11.05
N ASP A 26 -3.25 1.97 12.27
CA ASP A 26 -3.70 3.04 13.12
C ASP A 26 -3.37 4.29 12.30
N PRO A 27 -4.37 5.08 11.89
CA PRO A 27 -4.12 6.30 11.15
C PRO A 27 -3.20 7.26 11.94
N SER A 28 -2.97 7.00 13.23
CA SER A 28 -1.98 7.68 14.07
C SER A 28 -0.54 7.19 13.86
N ALA A 29 -0.32 5.93 13.43
CA ALA A 29 1.01 5.33 13.22
C ALA A 29 1.65 5.79 11.89
N ILE A 30 0.83 6.05 10.86
CA ILE A 30 1.30 6.73 9.64
C ILE A 30 1.01 8.22 9.76
N PRO A 31 2.01 9.11 9.59
CA PRO A 31 1.75 10.54 9.53
C PRO A 31 0.68 10.85 8.47
N PRO A 32 -0.40 11.59 8.79
CA PRO A 32 -1.50 11.82 7.85
C PRO A 32 -1.06 12.39 6.48
N GLY A 33 0.02 13.17 6.46
CA GLY A 33 0.64 13.68 5.24
C GLY A 33 1.28 12.60 4.37
N GLU A 34 1.90 11.57 4.96
CA GLU A 34 2.51 10.46 4.22
C GLU A 34 1.45 9.56 3.57
N LEU A 35 0.34 9.28 4.28
CA LEU A 35 -0.76 8.50 3.73
C LEU A 35 -1.38 9.19 2.51
N ARG A 36 -1.65 10.50 2.63
CA ARG A 36 -2.15 11.31 1.53
C ARG A 36 -1.17 11.34 0.35
N ALA A 37 0.11 11.58 0.60
CA ALA A 37 1.13 11.60 -0.44
C ALA A 37 1.25 10.23 -1.14
N GLY A 38 1.12 9.12 -0.40
CA GLY A 38 1.10 7.76 -0.97
C GLY A 38 -0.10 7.51 -1.89
N ALA A 39 -1.28 7.97 -1.48
CA ALA A 39 -2.48 7.92 -2.30
C ALA A 39 -2.34 8.74 -3.59
N GLU A 40 -1.80 9.97 -3.50
CA GLU A 40 -1.54 10.83 -4.66
C GLU A 40 -0.52 10.19 -5.64
N ARG A 41 0.55 9.57 -5.12
CA ARG A 41 1.49 8.78 -5.94
C ARG A 41 0.83 7.60 -6.64
N CYS A 42 -0.09 6.91 -5.95
CA CYS A 42 -0.84 5.79 -6.52
C CYS A 42 -1.79 6.25 -7.63
N LEU A 43 -2.51 7.36 -7.42
CA LEU A 43 -3.42 7.98 -8.39
C LEU A 43 -2.70 8.40 -9.67
N GLY A 44 -1.47 8.91 -9.56
CA GLY A 44 -0.63 9.26 -10.72
C GLY A 44 0.04 8.06 -11.41
N CYS A 45 -0.09 6.84 -10.87
CA CYS A 45 0.56 5.64 -11.41
C CYS A 45 -0.27 4.95 -12.49
N ARG A 46 0.37 4.53 -13.59
CA ARG A 46 -0.31 3.81 -14.69
C ARG A 46 -0.35 2.29 -14.51
N ALA A 47 0.28 1.74 -13.47
CA ALA A 47 0.44 0.29 -13.26
C ALA A 47 -0.70 -0.39 -12.47
N GLY A 48 -1.93 0.15 -12.51
CA GLY A 48 -3.03 -0.36 -11.66
C GLY A 48 -3.48 -1.78 -11.98
N ALA A 49 -3.45 -2.16 -13.26
CA ALA A 49 -3.71 -3.55 -13.66
C ALA A 49 -2.66 -4.50 -13.04
N ALA A 50 -1.37 -4.15 -13.15
CA ALA A 50 -0.30 -4.94 -12.56
C ALA A 50 -0.40 -5.04 -11.03
N CYS A 51 -0.82 -3.97 -10.34
CA CYS A 51 -1.11 -4.01 -8.90
C CYS A 51 -2.23 -4.99 -8.54
N ARG A 52 -3.30 -5.05 -9.35
CA ARG A 52 -4.39 -6.00 -9.16
C ARG A 52 -3.95 -7.44 -9.44
N ASP A 53 -3.18 -7.63 -10.51
CA ASP A 53 -2.63 -8.95 -10.83
C ASP A 53 -1.72 -9.47 -9.71
N TRP A 54 -0.87 -8.60 -9.16
CA TRP A 54 -0.03 -8.90 -7.99
C TRP A 54 -0.86 -9.34 -6.78
N LEU A 55 -1.92 -8.59 -6.43
CA LEU A 55 -2.84 -8.93 -5.33
C LEU A 55 -3.51 -10.30 -5.49
N THR A 56 -3.67 -10.80 -6.71
CA THR A 56 -4.29 -12.12 -6.95
C THR A 56 -3.31 -13.29 -6.90
N ARG A 57 -2.00 -13.01 -6.99
CA ARG A 57 -0.95 -14.02 -7.13
C ARG A 57 -0.16 -14.21 -5.85
N GLU A 58 0.13 -13.12 -5.16
CA GLU A 58 0.96 -13.16 -3.97
C GLU A 58 0.17 -13.56 -2.73
N ALA A 59 0.89 -14.14 -1.77
CA ALA A 59 0.34 -14.48 -0.46
C ALA A 59 0.20 -13.23 0.42
N GLU A 60 -0.71 -13.30 1.39
CA GLU A 60 -0.81 -12.25 2.42
C GLU A 60 0.54 -12.04 3.13
N ASN A 61 0.81 -10.78 3.48
CA ASN A 61 2.09 -10.28 4.01
C ASN A 61 3.27 -10.35 3.03
N ALA A 62 3.02 -10.57 1.73
CA ALA A 62 4.06 -10.43 0.71
C ALA A 62 4.61 -9.00 0.65
N PRO A 63 5.90 -8.82 0.35
CA PRO A 63 6.48 -7.50 0.18
C PRO A 63 5.87 -6.78 -1.04
N PRO A 64 5.84 -5.43 -1.05
CA PRO A 64 5.27 -4.69 -2.17
C PRO A 64 6.02 -5.00 -3.47
N PRO A 65 5.32 -5.00 -4.62
CA PRO A 65 5.97 -5.31 -5.88
C PRO A 65 6.96 -4.21 -6.26
N GLU A 66 8.08 -4.59 -6.87
CA GLU A 66 9.18 -3.68 -7.19
C GLU A 66 8.79 -2.53 -8.13
N PHE A 67 7.78 -2.74 -8.99
CA PHE A 67 7.27 -1.71 -9.89
C PHE A 67 6.40 -0.65 -9.19
N CYS A 68 6.00 -0.87 -7.93
CA CYS A 68 5.10 0.04 -7.22
C CYS A 68 5.81 1.33 -6.82
N ARG A 69 5.26 2.48 -7.20
CA ARG A 69 5.76 3.81 -6.78
C ARG A 69 5.71 4.05 -5.27
N ASN A 70 4.95 3.24 -4.54
CA ASN A 70 4.87 3.27 -3.09
C ASN A 70 5.65 2.13 -2.42
N ALA A 71 6.43 1.33 -3.16
CA ALA A 71 7.10 0.16 -2.61
C ALA A 71 7.97 0.49 -1.39
N GLU A 72 8.77 1.55 -1.48
CA GLU A 72 9.61 2.01 -0.37
C GLU A 72 8.78 2.46 0.83
N SER A 73 7.71 3.24 0.61
CA SER A 73 6.82 3.68 1.69
C SER A 73 6.16 2.49 2.40
N PHE A 74 5.65 1.53 1.63
CA PHE A 74 5.04 0.33 2.20
C PHE A 74 6.04 -0.49 3.02
N ARG A 75 7.26 -0.70 2.54
CA ARG A 75 8.30 -1.41 3.30
C ARG A 75 8.57 -0.71 4.64
N ARG A 76 8.78 0.61 4.61
CA ARG A 76 9.02 1.40 5.82
C ARG A 76 7.85 1.30 6.82
N TRP A 77 6.61 1.30 6.34
CA TRP A 77 5.44 1.18 7.21
C TRP A 77 5.30 -0.23 7.79
N VAL A 78 5.58 -1.27 7.01
CA VAL A 78 5.58 -2.67 7.49
C VAL A 78 6.66 -2.85 8.57
N GLU A 79 7.87 -2.34 8.33
CA GLU A 79 8.96 -2.36 9.31
C GLU A 79 8.56 -1.66 10.62
N ALA A 80 7.96 -0.47 10.52
CA ALA A 80 7.49 0.28 11.69
C ALA A 80 6.39 -0.46 12.47
N GLU A 81 5.45 -1.12 11.78
CA GLU A 81 4.40 -1.93 12.42
C GLU A 81 4.98 -3.16 13.14
N ILE A 82 5.95 -3.85 12.53
CA ILE A 82 6.64 -4.99 13.16
C ILE A 82 7.38 -4.54 14.42
N ASP A 83 8.11 -3.43 14.34
CA ASP A 83 8.84 -2.86 15.49
C ASP A 83 7.89 -2.43 16.61
N ALA A 84 6.73 -1.85 16.27
CA ALA A 84 5.71 -1.45 17.24
C ALA A 84 5.03 -2.64 17.92
N ALA A 85 4.89 -3.77 17.21
CA ALA A 85 4.28 -5.00 17.71
C ALA A 85 5.23 -5.88 18.55
N ALA A 86 6.54 -5.62 18.54
CA ALA A 86 7.52 -6.36 19.33
C ALA A 86 7.35 -6.10 20.84
N PRO A 87 7.35 -7.14 21.70
CA PRO A 87 7.28 -6.95 23.15
C PRO A 87 8.56 -6.25 23.64
N ARG A 88 8.38 -5.15 24.40
CA ARG A 88 9.48 -4.44 25.09
C ARG A 88 9.94 -5.18 26.33
#